data_AF-A0A5E6RE09-F1
#
_entry.id   AF-A0A5E6RE09-F1
#
_cell.length_a   1.000
_cell.length_b   1.000
_cell.length_c   1.000
_cell.angle_alpha   90.00
_cell.angle_beta   90.00
_cell.angle_gamma   90.00
#
_symmetry.space_group_name_H-M   'P 1'
#
loop_
_entity.id
_entity.type
_entity.pdbx_description
1 polymer ?
#
loop_
_entity_poly.entity_id
_entity_poly.type
_entity_poly.pdbx_seq_one_letter_code
_entity_poly.pdbx_strand_id
1 'polypeptide(L)'
;MFPVGMIYSRNANFIAIIDKSSGKVVWRLGPNLPLINPKTAQKLPRPVDQFVGQHDAHIIPAGLPGAGNLLVFDNQGSAGYPNVTLGLISGSRVLEIDPLKNEIVWQYSAANSKQPGWAFYSSFISSARRLPNGNTLIDEGMNGRFFQVTTSGENVWEYVSPYLGKAPGSDAISNWVYRALPVSYDWVPTGTPRSETVVNAPVVGVQQTNASR
;
A
#
# COMPACT_ATOMS: atom_id res chain seq x y z
N MET A 1 -29.20 3.75 -2.80
CA MET A 1 -27.84 3.17 -2.71
C MET A 1 -28.00 1.79 -2.08
N PHE A 2 -27.82 0.70 -2.83
CA PHE A 2 -27.83 -0.64 -2.24
C PHE A 2 -26.61 -0.74 -1.32
N PRO A 3 -26.77 -1.10 -0.04
CA PRO A 3 -25.64 -1.09 0.88
C PRO A 3 -24.79 -2.32 0.57
N VAL A 4 -23.71 -2.14 -0.19
CA VAL A 4 -22.69 -3.17 -0.41
C VAL A 4 -21.60 -3.07 0.66
N GLY A 5 -20.92 -4.17 0.94
CA GLY A 5 -19.75 -4.22 1.83
C GLY A 5 -18.58 -4.90 1.13
N MET A 6 -17.40 -4.28 1.19
CA MET A 6 -16.17 -4.92 0.73
C MET A 6 -15.50 -5.67 1.87
N ILE A 7 -15.08 -6.89 1.60
CA ILE A 7 -14.24 -7.69 2.48
C ILE A 7 -12.99 -8.11 1.74
N TYR A 8 -11.93 -8.37 2.49
CA TYR A 8 -10.70 -8.90 1.95
C TYR A 8 -10.07 -9.87 2.95
N SER A 9 -9.38 -10.88 2.44
CA SER A 9 -8.71 -11.88 3.27
C SER A 9 -7.23 -11.95 2.93
N ARG A 10 -6.39 -11.65 3.93
CA ARG A 10 -4.94 -11.81 3.84
C ARG A 10 -4.58 -13.26 3.53
N ASN A 11 -5.04 -14.19 4.37
CA ASN A 11 -4.58 -15.58 4.32
C ASN A 11 -5.19 -16.35 3.15
N ALA A 12 -6.35 -15.94 2.64
CA ALA A 12 -6.98 -16.58 1.50
C ALA A 12 -6.76 -15.83 0.18
N ASN A 13 -6.00 -14.72 0.15
CA ASN A 13 -5.66 -13.95 -1.06
C ASN A 13 -6.87 -13.54 -1.93
N PHE A 14 -7.98 -13.11 -1.34
CA PHE A 14 -9.10 -12.60 -2.14
C PHE A 14 -9.65 -11.27 -1.61
N ILE A 15 -10.33 -10.56 -2.50
CA ILE A 15 -11.14 -9.37 -2.22
C ILE A 15 -12.54 -9.66 -2.78
N ALA A 16 -13.60 -9.31 -2.05
CA ALA A 16 -14.96 -9.55 -2.47
C ALA A 16 -15.90 -8.40 -2.08
N ILE A 17 -16.95 -8.22 -2.86
CA ILE A 17 -18.07 -7.33 -2.54
C ILE A 17 -19.28 -8.21 -2.21
N ILE A 18 -19.89 -7.92 -1.08
CA ILE A 18 -21.10 -8.57 -0.59
C ILE A 18 -22.27 -7.58 -0.71
N ASP A 19 -23.35 -8.02 -1.35
CA ASP A 19 -24.64 -7.34 -1.22
C ASP A 19 -25.17 -7.59 0.19
N LYS A 20 -25.31 -6.54 1.01
CA LYS A 20 -25.72 -6.71 2.41
C LYS A 20 -27.19 -7.12 2.57
N SER A 21 -28.04 -6.85 1.58
CA SER A 21 -29.45 -7.22 1.63
C SER A 21 -29.66 -8.72 1.41
N SER A 22 -28.88 -9.31 0.49
CA SER A 22 -28.99 -10.73 0.17
C SER A 22 -27.92 -11.60 0.83
N GLY A 23 -26.87 -11.00 1.40
CA GLY A 23 -25.69 -11.69 1.93
C GLY A 23 -24.84 -12.40 0.86
N LYS A 24 -25.08 -12.11 -0.43
CA LYS A 24 -24.40 -12.81 -1.54
C LYS A 24 -23.13 -12.08 -1.92
N VAL A 25 -22.09 -12.84 -2.26
CA VAL A 25 -20.92 -12.29 -2.97
C VAL A 25 -21.36 -11.93 -4.38
N VAL A 26 -21.28 -10.64 -4.74
CA VAL A 26 -21.69 -10.11 -6.05
C VAL A 26 -20.50 -9.76 -6.95
N TRP A 27 -19.30 -9.69 -6.38
CA TRP A 27 -18.05 -9.53 -7.11
C TRP A 27 -16.91 -10.14 -6.29
N ARG A 28 -15.90 -10.72 -6.94
CA ARG A 28 -14.72 -11.30 -6.31
C ARG A 28 -13.51 -11.21 -7.21
N LEU A 29 -12.36 -10.91 -6.62
CA LEU A 29 -11.04 -10.97 -7.24
C LEU A 29 -10.12 -11.86 -6.39
N GLY A 30 -9.37 -12.75 -7.05
CA GLY A 30 -8.64 -13.83 -6.38
C GLY A 30 -9.52 -15.05 -6.02
N PRO A 31 -8.92 -16.10 -5.44
CA PRO A 31 -7.52 -16.18 -5.00
C PRO A 31 -6.55 -16.72 -6.04
N ASN A 32 -7.07 -17.32 -7.12
CA ASN A 32 -6.28 -18.01 -8.13
C ASN A 32 -5.98 -17.07 -9.30
N LEU A 33 -5.08 -16.11 -9.09
CA LEU A 33 -4.63 -15.18 -10.12
C LEU A 33 -3.32 -15.67 -10.77
N PRO A 34 -3.05 -15.32 -12.04
CA PRO A 34 -1.80 -15.66 -12.71
C PRO A 34 -0.58 -15.14 -11.94
N LEU A 35 0.53 -15.88 -11.94
CA LEU A 35 1.78 -15.39 -11.34
C LEU A 35 2.24 -14.09 -12.00
N ILE A 36 2.93 -13.26 -11.21
CA ILE A 36 3.55 -12.03 -11.70
C ILE A 36 4.58 -12.39 -12.78
N ASN A 37 4.42 -11.84 -13.98
CA ASN A 37 5.44 -11.96 -15.03
C ASN A 37 6.40 -10.76 -14.95
N PRO A 38 7.67 -10.95 -14.52
CA PRO A 38 8.60 -9.85 -14.31
C PRO A 38 8.91 -9.07 -15.60
N LYS A 39 8.73 -9.68 -16.79
CA LYS A 39 8.96 -9.03 -18.09
C LYS A 39 7.86 -8.04 -18.46
N THR A 40 6.67 -8.16 -17.86
CA THR A 40 5.49 -7.33 -18.17
C THR A 40 4.93 -6.61 -16.95
N ALA A 41 5.46 -6.84 -15.75
CA ALA A 41 4.93 -6.28 -14.49
C ALA A 41 4.86 -4.75 -14.45
N GLN A 42 5.68 -4.06 -15.25
CA GLN A 42 5.70 -2.59 -15.35
C GLN A 42 4.93 -2.02 -16.55
N LYS A 43 4.39 -2.87 -17.43
CA LYS A 43 3.62 -2.42 -18.61
C LYS A 43 2.16 -2.30 -18.21
N LEU A 44 1.64 -1.07 -18.11
CA LEU A 44 0.26 -0.79 -17.70
C LEU A 44 -0.52 -0.14 -18.87
N PRO A 45 -1.84 -0.36 -18.98
CA PRO A 45 -2.61 -1.30 -18.18
C PRO A 45 -2.25 -2.76 -18.53
N ARG A 46 -2.54 -3.68 -17.62
CA ARG A 46 -2.37 -5.13 -17.85
C ARG A 46 -3.39 -5.91 -17.03
N PRO A 47 -3.73 -7.15 -17.42
CA PRO A 47 -4.58 -8.01 -16.60
C PRO A 47 -4.05 -8.14 -15.17
N VAL A 48 -4.96 -8.22 -14.19
CA VAL A 48 -4.61 -8.45 -12.79
C VAL A 48 -3.82 -9.76 -12.67
N ASP A 49 -2.68 -9.68 -11.99
CA ASP A 49 -1.88 -10.82 -11.56
C ASP A 49 -1.96 -11.01 -10.05
N GLN A 50 -1.32 -12.08 -9.59
CA GLN A 50 -1.21 -12.48 -8.19
C GLN A 50 -0.89 -11.29 -7.29
N PHE A 51 -1.73 -11.11 -6.27
CA PHE A 51 -1.39 -10.40 -5.04
C PHE A 51 -1.38 -11.41 -3.88
N VAL A 52 -0.54 -11.20 -2.88
CA VAL A 52 -0.36 -12.16 -1.78
C VAL A 52 -0.33 -11.45 -0.43
N GLY A 53 -1.18 -11.91 0.48
CA GLY A 53 -1.22 -11.39 1.85
C GLY A 53 -1.64 -9.91 1.90
N GLN A 54 -2.44 -9.46 0.93
CA GLN A 54 -2.79 -8.06 0.76
C GLN A 54 -3.50 -7.45 1.99
N HIS A 55 -3.44 -6.14 2.07
CA HIS A 55 -4.13 -5.32 3.06
C HIS A 55 -4.75 -4.08 2.43
N ASP A 56 -5.72 -3.52 3.16
CA ASP A 56 -6.30 -2.21 2.88
C ASP A 56 -6.92 -2.09 1.47
N ALA A 57 -7.52 -3.17 0.97
CA ALA A 57 -8.33 -3.12 -0.24
C ALA A 57 -9.57 -2.24 -0.04
N HIS A 58 -9.74 -1.23 -0.89
CA HIS A 58 -10.88 -0.32 -0.87
C HIS A 58 -11.11 0.32 -2.25
N ILE A 59 -12.34 0.77 -2.50
CA ILE A 59 -12.64 1.59 -3.67
C ILE A 59 -12.15 3.02 -3.42
N ILE A 60 -11.45 3.60 -4.40
CA ILE A 60 -11.08 5.01 -4.39
C ILE A 60 -12.37 5.84 -4.37
N PRO A 61 -12.60 6.69 -3.33
CA PRO A 61 -13.83 7.46 -3.19
C PRO A 61 -14.06 8.45 -4.34
N ALA A 62 -15.33 8.83 -4.54
CA ALA A 62 -15.70 9.91 -5.44
C ALA A 62 -14.97 11.22 -5.09
N GLY A 63 -14.60 11.99 -6.11
CA GLY A 63 -13.85 13.25 -5.95
C GLY A 63 -12.33 13.11 -5.89
N LEU A 64 -11.79 11.88 -5.89
CA LEU A 64 -10.36 11.62 -6.01
C LEU A 64 -10.01 11.08 -7.40
N PRO A 65 -8.79 11.35 -7.92
CA PRO A 65 -8.32 10.73 -9.17
C PRO A 65 -8.37 9.20 -9.10
N GLY A 66 -8.94 8.55 -10.11
CA GLY A 66 -9.14 7.08 -10.10
C GLY A 66 -10.40 6.63 -9.33
N ALA A 67 -11.31 7.53 -8.96
CA ALA A 67 -12.58 7.20 -8.31
C ALA A 67 -13.29 6.01 -8.97
N GLY A 68 -13.71 5.02 -8.16
CA GLY A 68 -14.32 3.78 -8.62
C GLY A 68 -13.33 2.63 -8.86
N ASN A 69 -12.04 2.90 -9.01
CA ASN A 69 -11.01 1.86 -9.05
C ASN A 69 -10.78 1.29 -7.65
N LEU A 70 -10.30 0.05 -7.59
CA LEU A 70 -9.85 -0.62 -6.37
C LEU A 70 -8.39 -0.24 -6.11
N LEU A 71 -8.09 0.29 -4.93
CA LEU A 71 -6.72 0.47 -4.45
C LEU A 71 -6.42 -0.58 -3.37
N VAL A 72 -5.28 -1.25 -3.49
CA VAL A 72 -4.86 -2.32 -2.57
C VAL A 72 -3.35 -2.28 -2.32
N PHE A 73 -2.96 -2.53 -1.07
CA PHE A 73 -1.57 -2.77 -0.71
C PHE A 73 -1.28 -4.27 -0.81
N ASP A 74 -0.53 -4.66 -1.83
CA ASP A 74 -0.05 -6.03 -2.04
C ASP A 74 1.27 -6.23 -1.31
N ASN A 75 1.20 -6.87 -0.14
CA ASN A 75 2.35 -7.07 0.74
C ASN A 75 3.40 -8.01 0.13
N GLN A 76 2.98 -8.95 -0.73
CA GLN A 76 3.82 -10.06 -1.19
C GLN A 76 4.45 -10.83 -0.03
N GLY A 77 3.70 -11.00 1.07
CA GLY A 77 4.11 -11.78 2.25
C GLY A 77 3.64 -13.24 2.17
N SER A 78 4.01 -14.08 3.14
CA SER A 78 3.54 -15.48 3.18
C SER A 78 2.03 -15.56 3.46
N ALA A 79 1.26 -16.10 2.49
CA ALA A 79 -0.18 -16.34 2.58
C ALA A 79 -0.66 -17.32 1.49
N GLY A 80 -1.94 -17.68 1.52
CA GLY A 80 -2.58 -18.62 0.60
C GLY A 80 -3.01 -19.92 1.29
N TYR A 81 -3.96 -20.63 0.70
CA TYR A 81 -4.32 -21.98 1.11
C TYR A 81 -4.47 -22.90 -0.12
N PRO A 82 -3.44 -23.70 -0.47
CA PRO A 82 -2.10 -23.74 0.14
C PRO A 82 -1.31 -22.44 -0.09
N ASN A 83 -0.19 -22.27 0.62
CA ASN A 83 0.70 -21.11 0.45
C ASN A 83 1.10 -20.94 -1.02
N VAL A 84 1.01 -19.71 -1.52
CA VAL A 84 1.34 -19.41 -2.91
C VAL A 84 2.82 -19.05 -3.06
N THR A 85 3.40 -19.39 -4.22
CA THR A 85 4.79 -19.06 -4.53
C THR A 85 4.96 -17.54 -4.67
N LEU A 86 6.05 -17.02 -4.10
CA LEU A 86 6.49 -15.64 -4.22
C LEU A 86 7.72 -15.55 -5.13
N GLY A 87 8.02 -14.34 -5.62
CA GLY A 87 9.28 -14.07 -6.31
C GLY A 87 10.48 -14.23 -5.39
N LEU A 88 11.66 -14.46 -5.97
CA LEU A 88 12.92 -14.64 -5.22
C LEU A 88 13.27 -13.41 -4.37
N ILE A 89 12.99 -12.21 -4.89
CA ILE A 89 13.24 -10.96 -4.20
C ILE A 89 11.92 -10.42 -3.67
N SER A 90 11.84 -10.27 -2.35
CA SER A 90 10.70 -9.67 -1.67
C SER A 90 10.57 -8.19 -2.02
N GLY A 91 9.35 -7.76 -2.26
CA GLY A 91 9.00 -6.36 -2.53
C GLY A 91 7.50 -6.20 -2.58
N SER A 92 6.98 -5.18 -1.89
CA SER A 92 5.55 -4.88 -1.89
C SER A 92 5.16 -4.05 -3.11
N ARG A 93 3.86 -4.03 -3.39
CA ARG A 93 3.28 -3.19 -4.45
C ARG A 93 2.04 -2.48 -3.91
N VAL A 94 1.76 -1.30 -4.42
CA VAL A 94 0.41 -0.73 -4.37
C VAL A 94 -0.19 -0.87 -5.75
N LEU A 95 -1.39 -1.45 -5.84
CA LEU A 95 -2.09 -1.69 -7.10
C LEU A 95 -3.35 -0.85 -7.15
N GLU A 96 -3.54 -0.13 -8.24
CA GLU A 96 -4.83 0.43 -8.63
C GLU A 96 -5.39 -0.43 -9.75
N ILE A 97 -6.59 -0.97 -9.52
CA ILE A 97 -7.24 -1.96 -10.38
C ILE A 97 -8.55 -1.39 -10.87
N ASP A 98 -8.78 -1.41 -12.18
CA ASP A 98 -10.11 -1.22 -12.78
C ASP A 98 -10.90 -2.52 -12.56
N PRO A 99 -11.90 -2.53 -11.65
CA PRO A 99 -12.60 -3.75 -11.26
C PRO A 99 -13.60 -4.23 -12.32
N LEU A 100 -13.91 -3.41 -13.33
CA LEU A 100 -14.78 -3.78 -14.44
C LEU A 100 -14.01 -4.51 -15.54
N LYS A 101 -12.76 -4.09 -15.79
CA LYS A 101 -11.87 -4.71 -16.77
C LYS A 101 -10.99 -5.82 -16.20
N ASN A 102 -10.86 -5.88 -14.87
CA ASN A 102 -9.86 -6.72 -14.18
C ASN A 102 -8.44 -6.41 -14.66
N GLU A 103 -8.12 -5.13 -14.75
CA GLU A 103 -6.80 -4.63 -15.16
C GLU A 103 -6.15 -3.81 -14.06
N ILE A 104 -4.86 -4.02 -13.83
CA ILE A 104 -4.02 -3.09 -13.07
C ILE A 104 -3.75 -1.90 -14.00
N VAL A 105 -4.25 -0.73 -13.60
CA VAL A 105 -4.16 0.52 -14.37
C VAL A 105 -3.10 1.47 -13.83
N TRP A 106 -2.73 1.32 -12.56
CA TRP A 106 -1.58 1.98 -11.95
C TRP A 106 -0.92 1.04 -10.93
N GLN A 107 0.40 1.16 -10.76
CA GLN A 107 1.17 0.38 -9.81
C GLN A 107 2.31 1.24 -9.24
N TYR A 108 2.57 1.08 -7.95
CA TYR A 108 3.82 1.51 -7.34
C TYR A 108 4.57 0.33 -6.72
N SER A 109 5.86 0.23 -7.02
CA SER A 109 6.85 -0.57 -6.31
C SER A 109 8.16 0.22 -6.19
N ALA A 110 9.17 -0.31 -5.50
CA ALA A 110 10.48 0.35 -5.40
C ALA A 110 11.08 0.75 -6.76
N ALA A 111 10.79 -0.02 -7.82
CA ALA A 111 11.28 0.25 -9.17
C ALA A 111 10.77 1.59 -9.73
N ASN A 112 9.58 2.04 -9.35
CA ASN A 112 9.02 3.33 -9.79
C ASN A 112 9.85 4.51 -9.26
N SER A 113 10.42 4.36 -8.05
CA SER A 113 11.38 5.31 -7.46
C SER A 113 12.83 5.01 -7.84
N LYS A 114 13.08 4.16 -8.85
CA LYS A 114 14.41 3.71 -9.30
C LYS A 114 15.24 3.04 -8.19
N GLN A 115 14.57 2.39 -7.24
CA GLN A 115 15.18 1.68 -6.12
C GLN A 115 15.11 0.15 -6.32
N PRO A 116 16.02 -0.63 -5.69
CA PRO A 116 15.93 -2.08 -5.74
C PRO A 116 14.65 -2.59 -5.06
N GLY A 117 14.15 -3.76 -5.47
CA GLY A 117 12.86 -4.30 -5.01
C GLY A 117 12.68 -4.34 -3.48
N TRP A 118 13.74 -4.61 -2.74
CA TRP A 118 13.74 -4.70 -1.27
C TRP A 118 13.72 -3.33 -0.57
N ALA A 119 13.83 -2.21 -1.29
CA ALA A 119 13.75 -0.86 -0.71
C ALA A 119 12.30 -0.42 -0.38
N PHE A 120 11.31 -1.23 -0.78
CA PHE A 120 9.92 -1.08 -0.39
C PHE A 120 9.33 -2.47 -0.14
N TYR A 121 9.26 -2.87 1.12
CA TYR A 121 8.73 -4.17 1.50
C TYR A 121 8.15 -4.17 2.91
N SER A 122 6.89 -4.54 3.01
CA SER A 122 6.20 -4.82 4.27
C SER A 122 5.41 -6.11 4.15
N SER A 123 5.81 -7.15 4.89
CA SER A 123 5.22 -8.51 4.78
C SER A 123 3.83 -8.68 5.42
N PHE A 124 3.40 -7.67 6.19
CA PHE A 124 2.10 -7.56 6.84
C PHE A 124 1.76 -6.07 7.02
N ILE A 125 0.58 -5.78 7.59
CA ILE A 125 0.05 -4.42 7.83
C ILE A 125 0.15 -3.53 6.58
N SER A 126 0.34 -2.22 6.72
CA SER A 126 0.45 -1.25 5.61
C SER A 126 -0.88 -0.79 5.00
N SER A 127 -0.84 0.39 4.40
CA SER A 127 -2.00 1.01 3.74
C SER A 127 -1.58 1.91 2.58
N ALA A 128 -2.55 2.25 1.73
CA ALA A 128 -2.35 3.23 0.67
C ALA A 128 -3.61 4.08 0.49
N ARG A 129 -3.45 5.39 0.28
CA ARG A 129 -4.55 6.33 0.10
C ARG A 129 -4.25 7.28 -1.05
N ARG A 130 -5.15 7.35 -2.02
CA ARG A 130 -5.13 8.40 -3.06
C ARG A 130 -5.46 9.75 -2.43
N LEU A 131 -4.77 10.80 -2.86
CA LEU A 131 -4.95 12.17 -2.39
C LEU A 131 -5.58 13.05 -3.48
N PRO A 132 -6.19 14.20 -3.12
CA PRO A 132 -6.84 15.10 -4.09
C PRO A 132 -5.92 15.62 -5.19
N ASN A 133 -4.62 15.80 -4.90
CA ASN A 133 -3.62 16.22 -5.88
C ASN A 133 -3.14 15.10 -6.82
N GLY A 134 -3.71 13.89 -6.71
CA GLY A 134 -3.36 12.73 -7.52
C GLY A 134 -2.24 11.86 -6.97
N ASN A 135 -1.49 12.35 -5.97
CA ASN A 135 -0.46 11.57 -5.29
C ASN A 135 -1.07 10.45 -4.45
N THR A 136 -0.26 9.47 -4.08
CA THR A 136 -0.65 8.38 -3.18
C THR A 136 0.19 8.47 -1.90
N LEU A 137 -0.47 8.56 -0.74
CA LEU A 137 0.17 8.34 0.57
C LEU A 137 0.24 6.84 0.82
N ILE A 138 1.43 6.35 1.13
CA ILE A 138 1.73 4.94 1.38
C ILE A 138 2.31 4.80 2.78
N ASP A 139 1.81 3.83 3.52
CA ASP A 139 2.30 3.41 4.82
C ASP A 139 2.95 2.04 4.68
N GLU A 140 4.28 1.98 4.70
CA GLU A 140 5.10 0.78 4.79
C GLU A 140 5.21 0.35 6.25
N GLY A 141 4.12 -0.22 6.75
CA GLY A 141 3.87 -0.34 8.18
C GLY A 141 4.91 -1.17 8.93
N MET A 142 5.46 -2.24 8.35
CA MET A 142 6.48 -3.07 9.02
C MET A 142 7.74 -2.27 9.41
N ASN A 143 8.05 -1.21 8.65
CA ASN A 143 9.23 -0.37 8.85
C ASN A 143 8.88 1.01 9.44
N GLY A 144 7.62 1.21 9.85
CA GLY A 144 7.14 2.48 10.41
C GLY A 144 7.36 3.68 9.49
N ARG A 145 7.45 3.45 8.18
CA ARG A 145 7.77 4.47 7.16
C ARG A 145 6.50 4.85 6.42
N PHE A 146 6.26 6.14 6.29
CA PHE A 146 5.21 6.72 5.48
C PHE A 146 5.83 7.59 4.41
N PHE A 147 5.30 7.53 3.21
CA PHE A 147 5.81 8.37 2.13
C PHE A 147 4.73 8.67 1.11
N GLN A 148 4.87 9.79 0.42
CA GLN A 148 3.94 10.24 -0.61
C GLN A 148 4.63 10.15 -1.96
N VAL A 149 3.95 9.53 -2.92
CA VAL A 149 4.46 9.41 -4.29
C VAL A 149 3.55 10.12 -5.28
N THR A 150 4.16 10.74 -6.29
CA THR A 150 3.42 11.26 -7.44
C THR A 150 2.85 10.11 -8.29
N THR A 151 1.99 10.43 -9.26
CA THR A 151 1.46 9.43 -10.21
C THR A 151 2.56 8.78 -11.04
N SER A 152 3.67 9.48 -11.29
CA SER A 152 4.86 8.94 -11.98
C SER A 152 5.78 8.13 -11.06
N GLY A 153 5.51 8.11 -9.74
CA GLY A 153 6.27 7.33 -8.77
C GLY A 153 7.44 8.08 -8.12
N GLU A 154 7.51 9.40 -8.24
CA GLU A 154 8.50 10.21 -7.51
C GLU A 154 8.11 10.34 -6.03
N ASN A 155 9.03 10.04 -5.12
CA ASN A 155 8.84 10.29 -3.69
C ASN A 155 8.99 11.79 -3.38
N VAL A 156 7.93 12.43 -2.90
CA VAL A 156 7.89 13.88 -2.63
C VAL A 156 7.82 14.22 -1.14
N TRP A 157 7.59 13.23 -0.28
CA TRP A 157 7.56 13.41 1.17
C TRP A 157 7.77 12.07 1.83
N GLU A 158 8.54 12.04 2.92
CA GLU A 158 8.80 10.84 3.69
C GLU A 158 8.90 11.16 5.18
N TYR A 159 8.42 10.22 5.99
CA TYR A 159 8.56 10.22 7.44
C TYR A 159 8.79 8.80 7.93
N VAL A 160 9.68 8.65 8.90
CA VAL A 160 9.88 7.39 9.62
C VAL A 160 9.54 7.62 11.08
N SER A 161 8.64 6.79 11.63
CA SER A 161 8.23 6.86 13.03
C SER A 161 9.46 6.69 13.94
N PRO A 162 9.75 7.68 14.81
CA PRO A 162 10.83 7.57 15.80
C PRO A 162 10.40 6.76 17.04
N TYR A 163 9.11 6.39 17.12
CA TYR A 163 8.55 5.69 18.27
C TYR A 163 8.83 4.19 18.16
N LEU A 164 9.67 3.70 19.06
CA LEU A 164 10.09 2.31 19.15
C LEU A 164 9.37 1.60 20.29
N GLY A 165 9.01 0.34 20.09
CA GLY A 165 8.39 -0.52 21.10
C GLY A 165 8.68 -1.99 20.84
N LYS A 166 8.31 -2.85 21.80
CA LYS A 166 8.44 -4.31 21.60
C LYS A 166 7.47 -4.78 20.51
N ALA A 167 7.97 -5.57 19.58
CA ALA A 167 7.13 -6.30 18.64
C ALA A 167 6.27 -7.33 19.41
N PRO A 168 4.98 -7.54 19.05
CA PRO A 168 4.13 -8.50 19.72
C PRO A 168 4.71 -9.90 19.72
N GLY A 169 4.71 -10.53 20.89
CA GLY A 169 5.23 -11.88 21.07
C GLY A 169 6.76 -12.00 20.93
N SER A 170 7.49 -10.89 20.97
CA SER A 170 8.96 -10.86 20.85
C SER A 170 9.58 -9.79 21.75
N ASP A 171 10.85 -9.95 22.08
CA ASP A 171 11.68 -8.90 22.69
C ASP A 171 12.34 -7.98 21.64
N ALA A 172 12.13 -8.26 20.34
CA ALA A 172 12.59 -7.39 19.27
C ALA A 172 11.96 -5.99 19.39
N ILE A 173 12.76 -4.96 19.18
CA ILE A 173 12.31 -3.57 19.14
C ILE A 173 11.99 -3.20 17.69
N SER A 174 10.79 -2.67 17.45
CA SER A 174 10.34 -2.19 16.15
C SER A 174 9.62 -0.85 16.27
N ASN A 175 9.51 -0.14 15.17
CA ASN A 175 8.72 1.09 15.02
C ASN A 175 7.47 0.87 14.16
N TRP A 176 7.03 -0.39 14.05
CA TRP A 176 5.99 -0.77 13.10
C TRP A 176 4.68 0.01 13.35
N VAL A 177 3.99 0.41 12.30
CA VAL A 177 2.74 1.18 12.38
C VAL A 177 1.65 0.49 11.60
N TYR A 178 0.50 0.30 12.24
CA TYR A 178 -0.59 -0.49 11.67
C TYR A 178 -1.18 0.18 10.41
N ARG A 179 -1.50 1.47 10.50
CA ARG A 179 -2.14 2.28 9.45
C ARG A 179 -1.73 3.74 9.58
N ALA A 180 -1.63 4.44 8.45
CA ALA A 180 -1.66 5.89 8.39
C ALA A 180 -2.84 6.37 7.54
N LEU A 181 -3.52 7.43 7.98
CA LEU A 181 -4.62 8.04 7.24
C LEU A 181 -4.32 9.52 7.00
N PRO A 182 -4.46 10.02 5.76
CA PRO A 182 -4.45 11.45 5.53
C PRO A 182 -5.73 12.02 6.12
N VAL A 183 -5.60 13.08 6.91
CA VAL A 183 -6.72 13.85 7.45
C VAL A 183 -6.70 15.24 6.84
N SER A 184 -7.89 15.81 6.63
CA SER A 184 -7.98 17.20 6.17
C SER A 184 -7.22 18.11 7.15
N TYR A 185 -6.61 19.16 6.62
CA TYR A 185 -6.01 20.19 7.45
C TYR A 185 -7.02 20.73 8.49
N ASP A 186 -8.29 20.80 8.12
CA ASP A 186 -9.38 21.30 8.96
C ASP A 186 -10.07 20.21 9.81
N TRP A 187 -9.51 19.01 9.89
CA TRP A 187 -10.09 17.93 10.69
C TRP A 187 -10.01 18.18 12.21
N VAL A 188 -9.03 18.97 12.65
CA VAL A 188 -8.91 19.34 14.08
C VAL A 188 -9.82 20.52 14.42
N PRO A 189 -10.32 20.62 15.68
CA PRO A 189 -11.26 21.67 16.08
C PRO A 189 -10.81 23.09 15.73
N THR A 190 -11.77 23.97 15.40
CA THR A 190 -11.50 25.39 15.15
C THR A 190 -10.74 26.01 16.32
N GLY A 191 -9.66 26.74 16.04
CA GLY A 191 -8.79 27.35 17.06
C GLY A 191 -7.69 26.43 17.62
N THR A 192 -7.60 25.17 17.20
CA THR A 192 -6.43 24.33 17.49
C THR A 192 -5.17 25.04 17.01
N PRO A 193 -4.16 25.30 17.88
CA PRO A 193 -2.91 25.89 17.45
C PRO A 193 -2.24 25.07 16.35
N ARG A 194 -1.77 25.73 15.30
CA ARG A 194 -1.07 25.10 14.17
C ARG A 194 0.22 25.84 13.87
N SER A 195 1.23 25.09 13.46
CA SER A 195 2.48 25.64 12.94
C SER A 195 2.94 24.76 11.79
N GLU A 196 3.34 25.38 10.68
CA GLU A 196 3.93 24.69 9.55
C GLU A 196 5.44 24.87 9.61
N THR A 197 6.15 23.78 9.89
CA THR A 197 7.60 23.76 9.79
C THR A 197 7.96 23.20 8.42
N VAL A 198 8.68 23.98 7.61
CA VAL A 198 9.20 23.50 6.34
C VAL A 198 10.12 22.30 6.63
N VAL A 199 9.77 21.14 6.07
CA VAL A 199 10.63 19.97 6.12
C VAL A 199 11.67 20.12 5.00
N ASN A 200 12.89 20.48 5.38
CA ASN A 200 14.01 20.45 4.44
C ASN A 200 14.41 18.98 4.22
N ALA A 201 14.35 18.52 2.97
CA ALA A 201 14.86 17.20 2.64
C ALA A 201 16.35 17.12 3.05
N PRO A 202 16.79 16.03 3.71
CA PRO A 202 18.20 15.85 3.98
C PRO A 202 18.97 15.89 2.65
N VAL A 203 20.10 16.59 2.63
CA VAL A 203 21.01 16.56 1.47
C VAL A 203 21.36 15.10 1.24
N VAL A 204 21.10 14.59 0.03
CA VAL A 204 21.48 13.23 -0.38
C VAL A 204 23.00 13.17 -0.45
N GLY A 205 23.64 13.05 0.70
CA GLY A 205 25.04 12.68 0.86
C GLY A 205 25.09 11.18 1.05
N VAL A 206 25.90 10.49 0.26
CA VAL A 206 26.29 9.11 0.54
C VAL A 206 26.83 9.10 1.98
N GLN A 207 26.09 8.50 2.90
CA GLN A 207 26.56 8.27 4.25
C GLN A 207 27.71 7.26 4.13
N GLN A 208 28.94 7.76 4.02
CA GLN A 208 30.10 6.95 4.33
C GLN A 208 29.94 6.54 5.78
N THR A 209 29.62 5.26 6.01
CA THR A 209 29.63 4.67 7.33
C THR A 209 31.06 4.74 7.84
N ASN A 210 31.38 5.75 8.65
CA ASN A 210 32.53 5.65 9.52
C ASN A 210 32.20 4.57 10.55
N ALA A 211 32.67 3.36 10.25
CA ALA A 211 32.80 2.31 11.24
C ALA A 211 33.77 2.81 12.31
N SER A 212 33.27 3.05 13.52
CA SER A 212 34.11 3.17 14.69
C SER A 212 33.44 2.54 15.90
N ARG A 213 33.93 1.32 16.16
CA ARG A 213 33.95 0.49 17.37
C ARG A 213 32.67 -0.22 17.79
#